data_AF-A0A1R1SFR2-F1
#
_entry.id   AF-A0A1R1SFR2-F1
#
_cell.length_a   1.000
_cell.length_b   1.000
_cell.length_c   1.000
_cell.angle_alpha   90.00
_cell.angle_beta   90.00
_cell.angle_gamma   90.00
#
_symmetry.space_group_name_H-M   'P 1'
#
loop_
_entity.id
_entity.type
_entity.pdbx_description
1 polymer ?
#
loop_
_entity_poly.entity_id
_entity_poly.type
_entity_poly.pdbx_seq_one_letter_code
_entity_poly.pdbx_strand_id
1 'polypeptide(L)'
;MAQISRLLDQSRADWDRRTHQLSVLAYRLSESHGPRAWATREPHNASALVLSAWAQLERGRSRGRLEDAAGIADSCLRAAELAPEDPTPWVVLLGLSRLERRGQPEVFGLWNEALTRDRWNREAHLSMLRYLGPEEMGSRIQVLDFVDAVRARTPSNAPCAATELTAQVLQYHSVLSLGGVEALLARNHWSQASAAQALDRAAHTWAQPGFFHHAAALADLNLLAYALMAAERRGEARPVFEAINGTVAAWPWNVGGDPVSEFEKARIRSGAGV
;
A
#
# COMPACT_ATOMS: atom_id res chain seq x y z
N MET A 1 -21.22 12.35 3.65
CA MET A 1 -20.13 13.03 4.38
C MET A 1 -20.27 12.97 5.91
N ALA A 2 -21.44 13.23 6.52
CA ALA A 2 -21.61 13.11 7.98
C ALA A 2 -21.30 11.72 8.59
N GLN A 3 -21.60 10.63 7.86
CA GLN A 3 -21.19 9.26 8.25
C GLN A 3 -19.66 9.06 8.15
N ILE A 4 -19.01 9.66 7.14
CA ILE A 4 -17.56 9.61 6.97
C ILE A 4 -16.86 10.36 8.11
N SER A 5 -17.34 11.56 8.47
CA SER A 5 -16.79 12.31 9.61
C SER A 5 -16.84 11.46 10.88
N ARG A 6 -18.01 10.89 11.22
CA ARG A 6 -18.15 10.03 12.40
C ARG A 6 -17.22 8.82 12.39
N LEU A 7 -17.03 8.18 11.23
CA LEU A 7 -16.10 7.07 11.09
C LEU A 7 -14.65 7.50 11.40
N LEU A 8 -14.24 8.65 10.86
CA LEU A 8 -12.89 9.19 11.02
C LEU A 8 -12.62 9.74 12.44
N ASP A 9 -13.67 10.20 13.12
CA ASP A 9 -13.59 10.62 14.53
C ASP A 9 -13.40 9.43 15.47
N GLN A 10 -13.96 8.26 15.14
CA GLN A 10 -13.80 7.02 15.92
C GLN A 10 -12.37 6.46 15.87
N SER A 11 -11.61 6.77 14.80
CA SER A 11 -10.22 6.31 14.61
C SER A 11 -9.17 7.38 14.95
N ARG A 12 -9.55 8.46 15.64
CA ARG A 12 -8.65 9.61 15.88
C ARG A 12 -7.35 9.28 16.63
N ALA A 13 -7.35 8.23 17.45
CA ALA A 13 -6.18 7.77 18.20
C ALA A 13 -5.43 6.60 17.53
N ASP A 14 -5.95 6.06 16.42
CA ASP A 14 -5.41 4.92 15.69
C ASP A 14 -5.02 5.37 14.27
N TRP A 15 -3.79 5.86 14.13
CA TRP A 15 -3.30 6.41 12.86
C TRP A 15 -3.23 5.39 11.74
N ASP A 16 -2.95 4.13 12.04
CA ASP A 16 -2.95 3.06 11.06
C ASP A 16 -4.36 2.88 10.48
N ARG A 17 -5.37 2.72 11.34
CA ARG A 17 -6.77 2.59 10.91
C ARG A 17 -7.28 3.82 10.20
N ARG A 18 -6.98 5.00 10.71
CA ARG A 18 -7.40 6.27 10.11
C ARG A 18 -6.80 6.47 8.73
N THR A 19 -5.49 6.23 8.57
CA THR A 19 -4.81 6.31 7.27
C THR A 19 -5.41 5.31 6.29
N HIS A 20 -5.64 4.06 6.72
CA HIS A 20 -6.25 3.04 5.88
C HIS A 20 -7.68 3.39 5.46
N GLN A 21 -8.51 3.89 6.37
CA GLN A 21 -9.87 4.34 6.04
C GLN A 21 -9.86 5.48 5.03
N LEU A 22 -8.98 6.48 5.21
CA LEU A 22 -8.83 7.58 4.27
C LEU A 22 -8.35 7.11 2.90
N SER A 23 -7.39 6.18 2.82
CA SER A 23 -6.91 5.66 1.54
C SER A 23 -8.00 4.92 0.77
N VAL A 24 -8.79 4.07 1.45
CA VAL A 24 -9.93 3.35 0.86
C VAL A 24 -11.00 4.33 0.40
N LEU A 25 -11.37 5.31 1.23
CA LEU A 25 -12.37 6.31 0.86
C LEU A 25 -11.90 7.20 -0.30
N ALA A 26 -10.64 7.62 -0.31
CA ALA A 26 -10.05 8.43 -1.38
C ALA A 26 -10.10 7.69 -2.71
N TYR A 27 -9.72 6.41 -2.73
CA TYR A 27 -9.80 5.59 -3.93
C TYR A 27 -11.24 5.43 -4.42
N ARG A 28 -12.20 5.14 -3.52
CA ARG A 28 -13.62 4.95 -3.87
C ARG A 28 -14.32 6.22 -4.32
N LEU A 29 -13.89 7.38 -3.81
CA LEU A 29 -14.49 8.67 -4.09
C LEU A 29 -13.68 9.50 -5.10
N SER A 30 -12.66 8.92 -5.73
CA SER A 30 -11.76 9.62 -6.65
C SER A 30 -12.50 10.27 -7.81
N GLU A 31 -13.53 9.63 -8.37
CA GLU A 31 -14.37 10.18 -9.44
C GLU A 31 -15.56 11.01 -8.93
N SER A 32 -15.77 11.09 -7.61
CA SER A 32 -16.85 11.88 -7.00
C SER A 32 -16.43 13.33 -6.74
N HIS A 33 -17.39 14.27 -6.83
CA HIS A 33 -17.20 15.65 -6.38
C HIS A 33 -17.40 15.83 -4.86
N GLY A 34 -17.87 14.78 -4.16
CA GLY A 34 -18.23 14.83 -2.74
C GLY A 34 -17.11 15.29 -1.80
N PRO A 35 -15.89 14.73 -1.87
CA PRO A 35 -14.75 15.17 -1.05
C PRO A 35 -14.44 16.67 -1.21
N ARG A 36 -14.36 17.16 -2.45
CA ARG A 36 -14.10 18.59 -2.75
C ARG A 36 -15.20 19.49 -2.20
N ALA A 37 -16.46 19.14 -2.42
CA ALA A 37 -17.60 19.89 -1.90
C ALA A 37 -17.64 19.90 -0.36
N TRP A 38 -17.14 18.85 0.31
CA TRP A 38 -17.01 18.84 1.76
C TRP A 38 -15.90 19.78 2.24
N ALA A 39 -14.70 19.69 1.67
CA ALA A 39 -13.59 20.57 1.98
C ALA A 39 -13.93 22.06 1.78
N THR A 40 -14.70 22.40 0.74
CA THR A 40 -15.17 23.78 0.51
C THR A 40 -16.16 24.26 1.58
N ARG A 41 -17.09 23.40 2.05
CA ARG A 41 -18.06 23.77 3.08
C ARG A 41 -17.44 23.81 4.48
N GLU A 42 -16.42 23.00 4.74
CA GLU A 42 -15.76 22.88 6.04
C GLU A 42 -14.24 23.09 5.91
N PRO A 43 -13.79 24.32 5.61
CA PRO A 43 -12.38 24.60 5.31
C PRO A 43 -11.42 24.49 6.51
N HIS A 44 -11.97 24.31 7.72
CA HIS A 44 -11.22 24.09 8.97
C HIS A 44 -11.28 22.62 9.44
N ASN A 45 -11.84 21.71 8.62
CA ASN A 45 -11.89 20.29 8.92
C ASN A 45 -10.72 19.56 8.23
N ALA A 46 -9.68 19.21 9.00
CA ALA A 46 -8.49 18.53 8.49
C ALA A 46 -8.82 17.24 7.71
N SER A 47 -9.77 16.44 8.20
CA SER A 47 -10.21 15.21 7.53
C SER A 47 -10.85 15.48 6.16
N ALA A 48 -11.62 16.57 6.04
CA ALA A 48 -12.24 16.97 4.79
C ALA A 48 -11.18 17.40 3.76
N LEU A 49 -10.20 18.18 4.20
CA LEU A 49 -9.08 18.64 3.38
C LEU A 49 -8.24 17.46 2.88
N VAL A 50 -7.82 16.55 3.78
CA VAL A 50 -7.02 15.37 3.41
C VAL A 50 -7.78 14.45 2.47
N LEU A 51 -9.06 14.14 2.75
CA LEU A 51 -9.84 13.26 1.88
C LEU A 51 -10.01 13.87 0.48
N SER A 52 -10.21 15.19 0.38
CA SER A 52 -10.28 15.89 -0.90
C SER A 52 -8.95 15.85 -1.65
N ALA A 53 -7.84 16.11 -0.97
CA ALA A 53 -6.50 16.06 -1.55
C ALA A 53 -6.16 14.66 -2.05
N TRP A 54 -6.42 13.63 -1.24
CA TRP A 54 -6.13 12.24 -1.60
C TRP A 54 -7.05 11.73 -2.72
N ALA A 55 -8.35 12.06 -2.71
CA ALA A 55 -9.24 11.66 -3.82
C ALA A 55 -8.79 12.25 -5.17
N GLN A 56 -8.31 13.50 -5.17
CA GLN A 56 -7.74 14.15 -6.36
C GLN A 56 -6.41 13.49 -6.78
N LEU A 57 -5.57 13.12 -5.82
CA LEU A 57 -4.35 12.35 -6.08
C LEU A 57 -4.67 10.99 -6.74
N GLU A 58 -5.63 10.23 -6.23
CA GLU A 58 -6.04 8.94 -6.79
C GLU A 58 -6.62 9.08 -8.20
N ARG A 59 -7.42 10.14 -8.45
CA ARG A 59 -7.87 10.48 -9.80
C ARG A 59 -6.70 10.82 -10.72
N GLY A 60 -5.71 11.55 -10.21
CA GLY A 60 -4.50 11.87 -10.98
C GLY A 60 -3.70 10.63 -11.36
N ARG A 61 -3.59 9.65 -10.44
CA ARG A 61 -2.97 8.34 -10.70
C ARG A 61 -3.71 7.57 -11.78
N SER A 62 -5.05 7.51 -11.72
CA SER A 62 -5.85 6.75 -12.69
C SER A 62 -5.79 7.38 -14.10
N ARG A 63 -5.70 8.70 -14.19
CA ARG A 63 -5.65 9.46 -15.46
C ARG A 63 -4.23 9.69 -15.99
N GLY A 64 -3.20 9.36 -15.22
CA GLY A 64 -1.80 9.64 -15.57
C GLY A 64 -1.43 11.13 -15.60
N ARG A 65 -2.28 12.02 -15.03
CA ARG A 65 -2.03 13.47 -14.97
C ARG A 65 -2.75 14.10 -13.78
N LEU A 66 -2.09 15.03 -13.11
CA LEU A 66 -2.68 15.83 -12.03
C LEU A 66 -3.41 17.04 -12.60
N GLU A 67 -4.61 17.31 -12.10
CA GLU A 67 -5.41 18.48 -12.50
C GLU A 67 -5.03 19.74 -11.71
N ASP A 68 -4.67 19.59 -10.42
CA ASP A 68 -4.36 20.70 -9.51
C ASP A 68 -3.38 20.27 -8.41
N ALA A 69 -2.09 20.15 -8.77
CA ALA A 69 -1.05 19.74 -7.83
C ALA A 69 -0.84 20.75 -6.69
N ALA A 70 -0.89 22.05 -7.01
CA ALA A 70 -0.72 23.11 -6.03
C ALA A 70 -1.86 23.14 -5.00
N GLY A 71 -3.12 22.97 -5.45
CA GLY A 71 -4.28 22.90 -4.56
C GLY A 71 -4.29 21.65 -3.68
N ILE A 72 -3.80 20.51 -4.17
CA ILE A 72 -3.57 19.30 -3.36
C ILE A 72 -2.55 19.61 -2.26
N ALA A 73 -1.40 20.21 -2.62
CA ALA A 73 -0.36 20.55 -1.66
C ALA A 73 -0.85 21.54 -0.58
N ASP A 74 -1.52 22.64 -0.97
CA ASP A 74 -2.11 23.62 -0.06
C ASP A 74 -3.11 22.98 0.92
N SER A 75 -3.99 22.13 0.40
CA SER A 75 -4.97 21.41 1.23
C SER A 75 -4.28 20.52 2.27
N CYS A 76 -3.20 19.83 1.89
CA CYS A 76 -2.43 19.01 2.81
C CYS A 76 -1.70 19.85 3.87
N LEU A 77 -1.03 20.94 3.48
CA LEU A 77 -0.30 21.79 4.42
C LEU A 77 -1.26 22.44 5.43
N ARG A 78 -2.41 22.94 4.97
CA ARG A 78 -3.47 23.45 5.87
C ARG A 78 -4.02 22.38 6.80
N ALA A 79 -4.20 21.15 6.31
CA ALA A 79 -4.62 20.05 7.17
C ALA A 79 -3.57 19.72 8.24
N ALA A 80 -2.29 19.76 7.89
CA ALA A 80 -1.19 19.57 8.83
C ALA A 80 -1.09 20.70 9.87
N GLU A 81 -1.45 21.93 9.53
CA GLU A 81 -1.56 23.04 10.49
C GLU A 81 -2.73 22.82 11.47
N LEU A 82 -3.87 22.34 10.97
CA LEU A 82 -5.08 22.10 11.78
C LEU A 82 -4.98 20.86 12.69
N ALA A 83 -4.19 19.86 12.28
CA ALA A 83 -3.94 18.64 13.03
C ALA A 83 -2.45 18.24 12.91
N PRO A 84 -1.55 18.89 13.67
CA PRO A 84 -0.11 18.69 13.58
C PRO A 84 0.36 17.27 13.86
N GLU A 85 -0.43 16.47 14.58
CA GLU A 85 -0.17 15.06 14.88
C GLU A 85 -0.58 14.08 13.77
N ASP A 86 -1.39 14.51 12.80
CA ASP A 86 -1.94 13.63 11.75
C ASP A 86 -0.86 13.33 10.68
N PRO A 87 -0.46 12.05 10.47
CA PRO A 87 0.53 11.68 9.45
C PRO A 87 -0.02 11.78 8.02
N THR A 88 -1.35 11.76 7.85
CA THR A 88 -1.99 11.55 6.55
C THR A 88 -1.76 12.66 5.52
N PRO A 89 -1.66 13.96 5.86
CA PRO A 89 -1.30 14.98 4.88
C PRO A 89 0.07 14.72 4.25
N TRP A 90 1.04 14.24 5.05
CA TRP A 90 2.40 13.92 4.60
C TRP A 90 2.43 12.68 3.71
N VAL A 91 1.60 11.68 4.00
CA VAL A 91 1.40 10.51 3.12
C VAL A 91 0.87 10.94 1.74
N VAL A 92 -0.09 11.87 1.70
CA VAL A 92 -0.62 12.41 0.44
C VAL A 92 0.44 13.21 -0.30
N LEU A 93 1.21 14.05 0.40
CA LEU A 93 2.32 14.83 -0.19
C LEU A 93 3.44 13.93 -0.75
N LEU A 94 3.74 12.80 -0.11
CA LEU A 94 4.64 11.77 -0.66
C LEU A 94 4.10 11.23 -1.99
N GLY A 95 2.81 10.89 -2.01
CA GLY A 95 2.15 10.43 -3.22
C GLY A 95 2.11 11.47 -4.35
N LEU A 96 1.91 12.74 -4.01
CA LEU A 96 1.98 13.88 -4.92
C LEU A 96 3.40 14.03 -5.50
N SER A 97 4.41 14.01 -4.64
CA SER A 97 5.81 14.17 -5.01
C SER A 97 6.30 13.08 -5.97
N ARG A 98 5.78 11.85 -5.81
CA ARG A 98 6.03 10.74 -6.75
C ARG A 98 5.49 11.03 -8.14
N LEU A 99 4.24 11.49 -8.24
CA LEU A 99 3.63 11.82 -9.54
C LEU A 99 4.32 12.99 -10.23
N GLU A 100 4.76 13.99 -9.46
CA GLU A 100 5.52 15.13 -9.99
C GLU A 100 7.02 14.86 -10.15
N ARG A 101 7.47 13.64 -9.81
CA ARG A 101 8.87 13.22 -9.91
C ARG A 101 9.83 14.19 -9.18
N ARG A 102 9.41 14.67 -8.01
CA ARG A 102 10.20 15.61 -7.19
C ARG A 102 11.50 14.96 -6.70
N GLY A 103 12.50 15.81 -6.42
CA GLY A 103 13.84 15.39 -6.03
C GLY A 103 13.90 14.71 -4.65
N GLN A 104 14.89 13.85 -4.45
CA GLN A 104 15.01 13.05 -3.23
C GLN A 104 15.02 13.88 -1.93
N PRO A 105 15.74 15.02 -1.81
CA PRO A 105 15.78 15.78 -0.56
C PRO A 105 14.39 16.18 -0.04
N GLU A 106 13.51 16.58 -0.96
CA GLU A 106 12.14 16.95 -0.62
C GLU A 106 11.31 15.73 -0.19
N VAL A 107 11.40 14.63 -0.95
CA VAL A 107 10.68 13.38 -0.63
C VAL A 107 11.12 12.80 0.72
N PHE A 108 12.41 12.83 1.03
CA PHE A 108 12.93 12.40 2.33
C PHE A 108 12.45 13.33 3.47
N GLY A 109 12.29 14.62 3.22
CA GLY A 109 11.67 15.55 4.19
C GLY A 109 10.23 15.13 4.53
N LEU A 110 9.40 14.91 3.51
CA LEU A 110 8.01 14.46 3.68
C LEU A 110 7.91 13.08 4.35
N TRP A 111 8.83 12.17 4.00
CA TRP A 111 8.96 10.86 4.63
C TRP A 111 9.21 10.98 6.13
N ASN A 112 10.13 11.85 6.54
CA ASN A 112 10.45 12.07 7.93
C ASN A 112 9.27 12.68 8.70
N GLU A 113 8.52 13.59 8.10
CA GLU A 113 7.30 14.13 8.72
C GLU A 113 6.25 13.03 8.97
N ALA A 114 6.03 12.13 7.99
CA ALA A 114 5.12 11.00 8.16
C ALA A 114 5.59 10.06 9.29
N LEU A 115 6.87 9.67 9.30
CA LEU A 115 7.40 8.72 10.28
C LEU A 115 7.57 9.29 11.69
N THR A 116 7.71 10.61 11.82
CA THR A 116 7.73 11.27 13.13
C THR A 116 6.39 11.15 13.84
N ARG A 117 5.29 11.13 13.08
CA ARG A 117 3.92 11.03 13.58
C ARG A 117 3.44 9.59 13.71
N ASP A 118 3.76 8.77 12.71
CA ASP A 118 3.43 7.35 12.67
C ASP A 118 4.59 6.57 12.05
N ARG A 119 5.49 6.09 12.91
CA ARG A 119 6.72 5.38 12.52
C ARG A 119 6.46 4.16 11.64
N TRP A 120 5.33 3.50 11.78
CA TRP A 120 5.04 2.26 11.06
C TRP A 120 3.99 2.45 9.96
N ASN A 121 3.74 3.70 9.55
CA ASN A 121 2.71 4.03 8.57
C ASN A 121 2.89 3.23 7.27
N ARG A 122 1.94 2.35 6.98
CA ARG A 122 1.99 1.43 5.84
C ARG A 122 2.04 2.18 4.51
N GLU A 123 1.16 3.17 4.32
CA GLU A 123 1.03 3.89 3.06
C GLU A 123 2.25 4.77 2.76
N ALA A 124 2.88 5.33 3.79
CA ALA A 124 4.18 5.98 3.66
C ALA A 124 5.22 4.97 3.15
N HIS A 125 5.40 3.83 3.82
CA HIS A 125 6.39 2.80 3.48
C HIS A 125 6.22 2.30 2.04
N LEU A 126 4.99 2.01 1.63
CA LEU A 126 4.71 1.60 0.27
C LEU A 126 4.94 2.71 -0.75
N SER A 127 4.67 3.97 -0.40
CA SER A 127 4.98 5.11 -1.26
C SER A 127 6.49 5.25 -1.45
N MET A 128 7.27 5.17 -0.38
CA MET A 128 8.73 5.28 -0.47
C MET A 128 9.36 4.11 -1.23
N LEU A 129 8.85 2.89 -1.01
CA LEU A 129 9.25 1.70 -1.77
C LEU A 129 9.09 1.93 -3.27
N ARG A 130 7.96 2.50 -3.69
CA ARG A 130 7.70 2.82 -5.11
C ARG A 130 8.60 3.93 -5.64
N TYR A 131 8.77 5.01 -4.88
CA TYR A 131 9.62 6.14 -5.26
C TYR A 131 11.07 5.71 -5.54
N LEU A 132 11.61 4.86 -4.66
CA LEU A 132 12.97 4.31 -4.78
C LEU A 132 13.10 3.21 -5.84
N GLY A 133 11.99 2.75 -6.42
CA GLY A 133 11.96 1.73 -7.45
C GLY A 133 12.52 2.22 -8.80
N PRO A 134 13.06 1.29 -9.63
CA PRO A 134 13.54 1.61 -10.97
C PRO A 134 12.43 2.11 -11.92
N GLU A 135 11.17 1.84 -11.61
CA GLU A 135 10.02 2.33 -12.36
C GLU A 135 9.74 3.83 -12.13
N GLU A 136 10.29 4.42 -11.05
CA GLU A 136 10.09 5.83 -10.70
C GLU A 136 11.41 6.62 -10.67
N MET A 137 11.93 6.93 -9.48
CA MET A 137 13.03 7.88 -9.27
C MET A 137 14.29 7.23 -8.69
N GLY A 138 14.30 5.90 -8.57
CA GLY A 138 15.41 5.18 -7.94
C GLY A 138 15.91 3.99 -8.75
N SER A 139 16.36 2.97 -8.02
CA SER A 139 17.06 1.82 -8.56
C SER A 139 16.83 0.59 -7.70
N ARG A 140 17.13 -0.59 -8.25
CA ARG A 140 17.04 -1.85 -7.50
C ARG A 140 17.92 -1.85 -6.24
N ILE A 141 19.09 -1.23 -6.30
CA ILE A 141 20.00 -1.14 -5.14
C ILE A 141 19.35 -0.32 -4.03
N GLN A 142 18.74 0.83 -4.36
CA GLN A 142 18.05 1.65 -3.37
C GLN A 142 16.82 0.94 -2.76
N VAL A 143 16.10 0.12 -3.54
CA VAL A 143 15.03 -0.73 -3.01
C VAL A 143 15.57 -1.75 -2.01
N LEU A 144 16.69 -2.42 -2.32
CA LEU A 144 17.33 -3.38 -1.42
C LEU A 144 17.79 -2.70 -0.12
N ASP A 145 18.50 -1.58 -0.22
CA ASP A 145 18.95 -0.80 0.94
C ASP A 145 17.77 -0.37 1.83
N PHE A 146 16.68 0.07 1.21
CA PHE A 146 15.46 0.45 1.91
C PHE A 146 14.79 -0.73 2.61
N VAL A 147 14.61 -1.85 1.92
CA VAL A 147 14.01 -3.07 2.47
C VAL A 147 14.85 -3.61 3.63
N ASP A 148 16.17 -3.63 3.50
CA ASP A 148 17.08 -4.07 4.56
C ASP A 148 16.98 -3.16 5.79
N ALA A 149 16.92 -1.84 5.59
CA ALA A 149 16.74 -0.88 6.67
C ALA A 149 15.39 -1.02 7.38
N VAL A 150 14.30 -1.22 6.62
CA VAL A 150 12.96 -1.47 7.15
C VAL A 150 12.94 -2.78 7.94
N ARG A 151 13.45 -3.87 7.37
CA ARG A 151 13.50 -5.19 8.02
C ARG A 151 14.27 -5.18 9.33
N ALA A 152 15.37 -4.43 9.41
CA ALA A 152 16.20 -4.35 10.62
C ALA A 152 15.51 -3.63 11.80
N ARG A 153 14.50 -2.79 11.54
CA ARG A 153 13.90 -1.90 12.55
C ARG A 153 12.45 -2.25 12.87
N THR A 154 11.74 -2.89 11.95
CA THR A 154 10.29 -3.06 11.98
C THR A 154 9.88 -4.29 12.78
N PRO A 155 9.01 -4.17 13.80
CA PRO A 155 8.38 -5.32 14.44
C PRO A 155 7.66 -6.19 13.42
N SER A 156 7.69 -7.51 13.59
CA SER A 156 7.18 -8.47 12.59
C SER A 156 5.67 -8.35 12.31
N ASN A 157 4.91 -7.73 13.22
CA ASN A 157 3.48 -7.50 13.09
C ASN A 157 3.11 -6.01 12.92
N ALA A 158 4.07 -5.13 12.67
CA ALA A 158 3.80 -3.72 12.42
C ALA A 158 3.05 -3.50 11.09
N PRO A 159 2.29 -2.40 10.93
CA PRO A 159 1.53 -2.15 9.70
C PRO A 159 2.35 -2.14 8.41
N CYS A 160 3.63 -1.77 8.47
CA CYS A 160 4.54 -1.79 7.32
C CYS A 160 5.34 -3.10 7.14
N ALA A 161 5.05 -4.16 7.92
CA ALA A 161 5.79 -5.43 7.86
C ALA A 161 5.77 -6.08 6.47
N ALA A 162 4.75 -5.80 5.65
CA ALA A 162 4.63 -6.32 4.30
C ALA A 162 5.48 -5.59 3.24
N THR A 163 6.29 -4.60 3.62
CA THR A 163 7.12 -3.82 2.68
C THR A 163 8.08 -4.71 1.89
N GLU A 164 8.76 -5.65 2.56
CA GLU A 164 9.72 -6.55 1.92
C GLU A 164 9.03 -7.49 0.92
N LEU A 165 7.95 -8.16 1.32
CA LEU A 165 7.21 -9.07 0.43
C LEU A 165 6.58 -8.30 -0.74
N THR A 166 6.15 -7.06 -0.50
CA THR A 166 5.68 -6.17 -1.56
C THR A 166 6.77 -5.94 -2.58
N ALA A 167 8.00 -5.59 -2.14
CA ALA A 167 9.13 -5.38 -3.03
C ALA A 167 9.42 -6.60 -3.93
N GLN A 168 9.37 -7.82 -3.37
CA GLN A 168 9.53 -9.06 -4.13
C GLN A 168 8.42 -9.24 -5.17
N VAL A 169 7.15 -9.02 -4.80
CA VAL A 169 6.04 -9.12 -5.76
C VAL A 169 6.13 -8.08 -6.86
N LEU A 170 6.61 -6.86 -6.58
CA LEU A 170 6.85 -5.85 -7.60
C LEU A 170 7.97 -6.25 -8.57
N GLN A 171 9.06 -6.81 -8.05
CA GLN A 171 10.14 -7.33 -8.89
C GLN A 171 9.65 -8.49 -9.75
N TYR A 172 8.86 -9.41 -9.18
CA TYR A 172 8.20 -10.49 -9.91
C TYR A 172 7.31 -9.95 -11.04
N HIS A 173 6.48 -8.95 -10.76
CA HIS A 173 5.63 -8.30 -11.76
C HIS A 173 6.44 -7.60 -12.85
N SER A 174 7.56 -6.96 -12.50
CA SER A 174 8.49 -6.36 -13.46
C SER A 174 9.03 -7.41 -14.43
N VAL A 175 9.45 -8.59 -13.93
CA VAL A 175 9.90 -9.70 -14.79
C VAL A 175 8.76 -10.24 -15.66
N LEU A 176 7.56 -10.42 -15.12
CA LEU A 176 6.39 -10.85 -15.89
C LEU A 176 6.06 -9.87 -17.04
N SER A 177 6.21 -8.56 -16.79
CA SER A 177 5.88 -7.53 -17.77
C SER A 177 6.80 -7.52 -19.01
N LEU A 178 7.99 -8.14 -18.93
CA LEU A 178 8.89 -8.29 -20.07
C LEU A 178 8.33 -9.24 -21.15
N GLY A 179 7.40 -10.13 -20.77
CA GLY A 179 6.83 -11.13 -21.67
C GLY A 179 7.84 -12.20 -22.09
N GLY A 180 7.50 -12.95 -23.15
CA GLY A 180 8.45 -13.87 -23.80
C GLY A 180 9.05 -14.94 -22.89
N VAL A 181 10.34 -15.22 -23.08
CA VAL A 181 11.09 -16.24 -22.33
C VAL A 181 11.31 -15.80 -20.89
N GLU A 182 11.49 -14.51 -20.66
CA GLU A 182 11.68 -13.89 -19.35
C GLU A 182 10.47 -14.15 -18.45
N ALA A 183 9.25 -13.97 -18.97
CA ALA A 183 8.02 -14.27 -18.25
C ALA A 183 7.89 -15.77 -17.89
N LEU A 184 8.35 -16.67 -18.77
CA LEU A 184 8.34 -18.12 -18.48
C LEU A 184 9.30 -18.48 -17.34
N LEU A 185 10.38 -17.72 -17.18
CA LEU A 185 11.38 -17.89 -16.12
C LEU A 185 11.06 -17.07 -14.87
N ALA A 186 10.00 -16.25 -14.87
CA ALA A 186 9.64 -15.39 -13.73
C ALA A 186 9.43 -16.18 -12.43
N ARG A 187 8.98 -17.44 -12.52
CA ARG A 187 8.86 -18.34 -11.36
C ARG A 187 10.18 -18.55 -10.60
N ASN A 188 11.31 -18.48 -11.30
CA ASN A 188 12.64 -18.64 -10.70
C ASN A 188 12.99 -17.48 -9.75
N HIS A 189 12.27 -16.35 -9.83
CA HIS A 189 12.39 -15.26 -8.87
C HIS A 189 12.20 -15.76 -7.44
N TRP A 190 11.19 -16.61 -7.20
CA TRP A 190 10.88 -17.12 -5.86
C TRP A 190 11.91 -18.12 -5.32
N SER A 191 12.78 -18.64 -6.20
CA SER A 191 13.92 -19.48 -5.81
C SER A 191 15.16 -18.65 -5.43
N GLN A 192 15.17 -17.34 -5.67
CA GLN A 192 16.26 -16.46 -5.25
C GLN A 192 16.25 -16.33 -3.73
N ALA A 193 17.43 -16.36 -3.11
CA ALA A 193 17.57 -16.40 -1.65
C ALA A 193 16.80 -15.28 -0.94
N SER A 194 16.82 -14.05 -1.46
CA SER A 194 16.08 -12.92 -0.88
C SER A 194 14.56 -13.10 -0.92
N ALA A 195 14.02 -13.55 -2.06
CA ALA A 195 12.59 -13.77 -2.25
C ALA A 195 12.09 -14.95 -1.42
N ALA A 196 12.83 -16.06 -1.42
CA ALA A 196 12.52 -17.25 -0.62
C ALA A 196 12.48 -16.91 0.87
N GLN A 197 13.49 -16.22 1.39
CA GLN A 197 13.56 -15.84 2.80
C GLN A 197 12.46 -14.85 3.20
N ALA A 198 12.12 -13.88 2.35
CA ALA A 198 11.00 -12.97 2.59
C ALA A 198 9.68 -13.73 2.69
N LEU A 199 9.47 -14.68 1.78
CA LEU A 199 8.28 -15.52 1.74
C LEU A 199 8.19 -16.45 2.96
N ASP A 200 9.29 -17.08 3.36
CA ASP A 200 9.36 -17.95 4.54
C ASP A 200 9.00 -17.22 5.83
N ARG A 201 9.54 -16.01 6.03
CA ARG A 201 9.22 -15.18 7.20
C ARG A 201 7.73 -14.88 7.31
N ALA A 202 7.11 -14.50 6.19
CA ALA A 202 5.69 -14.17 6.13
C ALA A 202 4.80 -15.41 6.31
N ALA A 203 5.09 -16.49 5.58
CA ALA A 203 4.34 -17.74 5.62
C ALA A 203 4.29 -18.37 7.02
N HIS A 204 5.37 -18.25 7.80
CA HIS A 204 5.44 -18.84 9.12
C HIS A 204 4.52 -18.16 10.16
N THR A 205 4.25 -16.87 10.01
CA THR A 205 3.66 -16.05 11.09
C THR A 205 2.35 -15.36 10.72
N TRP A 206 2.19 -14.86 9.49
CA TRP A 206 1.13 -13.90 9.19
C TRP A 206 -0.28 -14.48 9.27
N ALA A 207 -0.47 -15.75 8.89
CA ALA A 207 -1.78 -16.40 8.93
C ALA A 207 -2.17 -16.89 10.33
N GLN A 208 -1.29 -16.76 11.33
CA GLN A 208 -1.62 -17.15 12.70
C GLN A 208 -2.70 -16.22 13.27
N PRO A 209 -3.77 -16.75 13.90
CA PRO A 209 -4.82 -15.94 14.47
C PRO A 209 -4.29 -14.89 15.45
N GLY A 210 -4.65 -13.63 15.24
CA GLY A 210 -4.24 -12.53 16.10
C GLY A 210 -2.78 -12.09 15.94
N PHE A 211 -2.02 -12.57 14.95
CA PHE A 211 -0.67 -12.05 14.70
C PHE A 211 -0.71 -10.59 14.24
N PHE A 212 -1.50 -10.30 13.20
CA PHE A 212 -1.74 -8.95 12.72
C PHE A 212 -2.94 -8.30 13.41
N HIS A 213 -2.75 -7.02 13.77
CA HIS A 213 -3.80 -6.18 14.37
C HIS A 213 -4.05 -4.88 13.58
N HIS A 214 -3.22 -4.61 12.56
CA HIS A 214 -3.33 -3.42 11.75
C HIS A 214 -4.50 -3.49 10.76
N ALA A 215 -5.01 -2.34 10.36
CA ALA A 215 -6.24 -2.19 9.60
C ALA A 215 -6.17 -2.82 8.20
N ALA A 216 -4.98 -2.84 7.60
CA ALA A 216 -4.76 -3.41 6.27
C ALA A 216 -4.29 -4.88 6.28
N ALA A 217 -4.38 -5.59 7.40
CA ALA A 217 -3.87 -6.96 7.54
C ALA A 217 -4.38 -7.93 6.45
N LEU A 218 -5.66 -7.83 6.06
CA LEU A 218 -6.23 -8.68 5.01
C LEU A 218 -5.61 -8.41 3.62
N ALA A 219 -5.18 -7.18 3.35
CA ALA A 219 -4.46 -6.87 2.11
C ALA A 219 -3.08 -7.53 2.08
N ASP A 220 -2.39 -7.57 3.23
CA ASP A 220 -1.08 -8.21 3.35
C ASP A 220 -1.20 -9.75 3.32
N LEU A 221 -2.30 -10.32 3.83
CA LEU A 221 -2.61 -11.74 3.63
C LEU A 221 -2.93 -12.07 2.17
N ASN A 222 -3.65 -11.21 1.45
CA ASN A 222 -3.86 -11.37 0.01
C ASN A 222 -2.54 -11.35 -0.76
N LEU A 223 -1.61 -10.47 -0.38
CA LEU A 223 -0.25 -10.43 -0.92
C LEU A 223 0.50 -11.74 -0.66
N LEU A 224 0.44 -12.27 0.56
CA LEU A 224 1.08 -13.53 0.92
C LEU A 224 0.50 -14.72 0.14
N ALA A 225 -0.83 -14.82 0.07
CA ALA A 225 -1.50 -15.88 -0.69
C ALA A 225 -1.10 -15.83 -2.17
N TYR A 226 -1.04 -14.62 -2.76
CA TYR A 226 -0.56 -14.45 -4.13
C TYR A 226 0.89 -14.90 -4.31
N ALA A 227 1.79 -14.46 -3.43
CA ALA A 227 3.21 -14.80 -3.49
C ALA A 227 3.45 -16.33 -3.35
N LEU A 228 2.76 -16.99 -2.41
CA LEU A 228 2.83 -18.44 -2.24
C LEU A 228 2.32 -19.18 -3.48
N MET A 229 1.24 -18.71 -4.10
CA MET A 229 0.71 -19.30 -5.33
C MET A 229 1.64 -19.08 -6.52
N ALA A 230 2.29 -17.93 -6.62
CA ALA A 230 3.30 -17.63 -7.64
C ALA A 230 4.59 -18.46 -7.44
N ALA A 231 4.91 -18.81 -6.20
CA ALA A 231 6.02 -19.69 -5.82
C ALA A 231 5.66 -21.20 -5.85
N GLU A 232 4.44 -21.56 -6.28
CA GLU A 232 3.91 -22.94 -6.27
C GLU A 232 3.83 -23.62 -4.88
N ARG A 233 3.90 -22.85 -3.79
CA ARG A 233 3.81 -23.31 -2.40
C ARG A 233 2.35 -23.45 -1.94
N ARG A 234 1.59 -24.27 -2.66
CA ARG A 234 0.12 -24.41 -2.51
C ARG A 234 -0.31 -24.83 -1.09
N GLY A 235 0.40 -25.76 -0.48
CA GLY A 235 0.09 -26.26 0.87
C GLY A 235 0.16 -25.16 1.93
N GLU A 236 1.10 -24.23 1.80
CA GLU A 236 1.25 -23.08 2.69
C GLU A 236 0.26 -21.96 2.35
N ALA A 237 -0.16 -21.84 1.09
CA ALA A 237 -1.17 -20.85 0.69
C ALA A 237 -2.56 -21.14 1.28
N ARG A 238 -2.90 -22.42 1.47
CA ARG A 238 -4.22 -22.84 1.96
C ARG A 238 -4.61 -22.20 3.30
N PRO A 239 -3.83 -22.31 4.40
CA PRO A 239 -4.19 -21.66 5.66
C PRO A 239 -4.25 -20.12 5.55
N VAL A 240 -3.51 -19.53 4.61
CA VAL A 240 -3.61 -18.08 4.34
C VAL A 240 -4.96 -17.74 3.71
N PHE A 241 -5.43 -18.52 2.73
CA PHE A 241 -6.77 -18.34 2.15
C PHE A 241 -7.90 -18.53 3.18
N GLU A 242 -7.74 -19.48 4.11
CA GLU A 242 -8.67 -19.67 5.24
C GLU A 242 -8.69 -18.42 6.15
N ALA A 243 -7.51 -17.86 6.48
CA ALA A 243 -7.40 -16.63 7.28
C ALA A 243 -7.97 -15.38 6.57
N ILE A 244 -7.87 -15.30 5.24
CA ILE A 244 -8.47 -14.20 4.44
C ILE A 244 -10.00 -14.24 4.49
N ASN A 245 -10.59 -15.43 4.63
CA ASN A 245 -12.04 -15.66 4.72
C ASN A 245 -12.84 -14.93 3.63
N GLY A 246 -12.37 -15.03 2.38
CA GLY A 246 -13.06 -14.46 1.20
C GLY A 246 -12.97 -12.93 1.05
N THR A 247 -12.25 -12.22 1.91
CA THR A 247 -12.06 -10.77 1.75
C THR A 247 -10.96 -10.47 0.74
N VAL A 248 -11.35 -10.18 -0.50
CA VAL A 248 -10.42 -9.95 -1.61
C VAL A 248 -9.92 -8.49 -1.63
N ALA A 249 -8.60 -8.31 -1.57
CA ALA A 249 -7.96 -7.04 -1.91
C ALA A 249 -7.69 -6.99 -3.42
N ALA A 250 -7.79 -5.82 -4.06
CA ALA A 250 -7.65 -5.74 -5.52
C ALA A 250 -6.23 -6.11 -6.00
N TRP A 251 -5.21 -5.49 -5.41
CA TRP A 251 -3.81 -5.83 -5.67
C TRP A 251 -3.36 -6.95 -4.71
N PRO A 252 -2.56 -7.94 -5.15
CA PRO A 252 -1.92 -8.06 -6.47
C PRO A 252 -2.73 -8.77 -7.57
N TRP A 253 -3.93 -9.26 -7.25
CA TRP A 253 -4.74 -10.07 -8.17
C TRP A 253 -5.16 -9.34 -9.45
N ASN A 254 -5.33 -8.02 -9.39
CA ASN A 254 -5.69 -7.17 -10.52
C ASN A 254 -4.67 -7.16 -11.68
N VAL A 255 -3.46 -7.66 -11.46
CA VAL A 255 -2.44 -7.80 -12.51
C VAL A 255 -2.77 -8.93 -13.49
N GLY A 256 -3.43 -9.99 -13.02
CA GLY A 256 -3.83 -11.13 -13.84
C GLY A 256 -5.19 -10.97 -14.53
N GLY A 257 -6.02 -10.03 -14.07
CA GLY A 257 -7.39 -9.84 -14.55
C GLY A 257 -8.31 -9.29 -13.46
N ASP A 258 -9.58 -9.70 -13.47
CA ASP A 258 -10.52 -9.37 -12.40
C ASP A 258 -10.03 -9.94 -11.05
N PRO A 259 -9.86 -9.11 -9.99
CA PRO A 259 -9.25 -9.56 -8.74
C PRO A 259 -9.98 -10.71 -8.05
N VAL A 260 -11.32 -10.69 -8.06
CA VAL A 260 -12.13 -11.72 -7.40
C VAL A 260 -11.98 -13.03 -8.15
N SER A 261 -12.06 -12.98 -9.48
CA SER A 261 -11.90 -14.15 -10.35
C SER A 261 -10.51 -14.78 -10.20
N GLU A 262 -9.44 -13.97 -10.20
CA GLU A 262 -8.07 -14.47 -10.05
C GLU A 262 -7.79 -15.03 -8.64
N PHE A 263 -8.30 -14.37 -7.60
CA PHE A 263 -8.25 -14.87 -6.22
C PHE A 263 -8.93 -16.24 -6.10
N GLU A 264 -10.14 -16.39 -6.62
CA GLU A 264 -10.91 -17.64 -6.52
C GLU A 264 -10.24 -18.80 -7.28
N LYS A 265 -9.71 -18.54 -8.48
CA LYS A 265 -8.92 -19.54 -9.21
C LYS A 265 -7.72 -20.00 -8.41
N ALA A 266 -7.00 -19.07 -7.78
CA ALA A 266 -5.83 -19.38 -6.95
C ALA A 266 -6.23 -20.17 -5.69
N ARG A 267 -7.31 -19.78 -5.03
CA ARG A 267 -7.87 -20.48 -3.87
C ARG A 267 -8.24 -21.93 -4.20
N ILE A 268 -8.96 -22.16 -5.30
CA ILE A 268 -9.31 -23.51 -5.76
C ILE A 268 -8.05 -24.33 -6.06
N ARG A 269 -7.08 -23.75 -6.78
CA ARG A 269 -5.81 -24.42 -7.09
C ARG A 269 -4.98 -24.74 -5.84
N SER A 270 -5.09 -23.97 -4.77
CA SER A 270 -4.39 -24.25 -3.51
C SER A 270 -4.88 -25.54 -2.83
N GLY A 271 -6.14 -25.92 -3.06
CA GLY A 271 -6.74 -27.15 -2.53
C GLY A 271 -6.70 -28.35 -3.49
N ALA A 272 -6.40 -28.14 -4.78
CA ALA A 272 -6.32 -29.21 -5.78
C ALA A 272 -4.96 -29.92 -5.71
N GLY A 273 -4.95 -31.17 -5.22
CA GLY A 273 -3.76 -32.03 -5.13
C GLY A 273 -3.41 -32.56 -3.73
N VAL A 274 -4.39 -32.64 -2.82
CA VAL A 274 -4.34 -33.51 -1.63
C VAL A 274 -4.93 -34.87 -1.97
#